data_AF-K0VLM4-F1
#
_entry.id   AF-K0VLM4-F1
#
_cell.length_a   1.000
_cell.length_b   1.000
_cell.length_c   1.000
_cell.angle_alpha   90.00
_cell.angle_beta   90.00
_cell.angle_gamma   90.00
#
_symmetry.space_group_name_H-M   'P 1'
#
loop_
_entity.id
_entity.type
_entity.pdbx_description
1 polymer ?
#
loop_
_entity_poly.entity_id
_entity_poly.type
_entity_poly.pdbx_seq_one_letter_code
_entity_poly.pdbx_strand_id
1 'polypeptide(L)'
;MKLSVADAFDPCLNLKATATLLDGYYRVALRAGNDPAQAETVMLQSYYGRDDPSLGAMIKYDEQVRRETKRLSPMLASLAIGEPDGPVRPGKQPQDEAPPALAKQSSQTAAAASWNVFSSRRQSSVLVFQNDRSEQSE
;
A
#
# COMPACT_ATOMS: atom_id res chain seq x y z
N MET A 1 18.40 5.13 11.85
CA MET A 1 18.66 4.57 10.50
C MET A 1 18.79 5.70 9.51
N LYS A 2 19.72 5.65 8.56
CA LYS A 2 19.74 6.58 7.42
C LYS A 2 19.07 5.87 6.25
N LEU A 3 17.76 6.03 6.12
CA LEU A 3 17.00 5.60 4.95
C LEU A 3 16.71 6.83 4.11
N SER A 4 16.98 6.77 2.81
CA SER A 4 16.47 7.75 1.88
C SER A 4 14.96 7.56 1.68
N VAL A 5 14.30 8.56 1.11
CA VAL A 5 12.89 8.42 0.71
C VAL A 5 12.73 7.31 -0.33
N ALA A 6 13.69 7.14 -1.24
CA ALA A 6 13.65 6.08 -2.25
C ALA A 6 13.72 4.67 -1.63
N ASP A 7 14.51 4.49 -0.56
CA ASP A 7 14.62 3.21 0.14
C ASP A 7 13.29 2.79 0.80
N ALA A 8 12.42 3.75 1.12
CA ALA A 8 11.09 3.45 1.65
C ALA A 8 10.15 2.84 0.59
N PHE A 9 10.46 3.00 -0.70
CA PHE A 9 9.71 2.42 -1.81
C PHE A 9 10.33 1.11 -2.33
N ASP A 10 11.53 0.74 -1.90
CA ASP A 10 12.03 -0.62 -2.07
C ASP A 10 11.35 -1.55 -1.06
N PRO A 11 10.58 -2.57 -1.48
CA PRO A 11 9.80 -3.40 -0.57
C PRO A 11 10.67 -4.11 0.48
N CYS A 12 11.86 -4.57 0.10
CA CYS A 12 12.73 -5.32 1.00
C CYS A 12 13.37 -4.40 2.04
N LEU A 13 13.88 -3.24 1.61
CA LEU A 13 14.46 -2.25 2.52
C LEU A 13 13.40 -1.66 3.45
N ASN A 14 12.20 -1.37 2.95
CA ASN A 14 11.08 -0.91 3.76
C ASN A 14 10.69 -1.93 4.85
N LEU A 15 10.52 -3.20 4.47
CA LEU A 15 10.18 -4.27 5.41
C LEU A 15 11.28 -4.45 6.46
N LYS A 16 12.55 -4.44 6.06
CA LYS A 16 13.69 -4.57 6.98
C LYS A 16 13.75 -3.41 7.97
N ALA A 17 13.54 -2.19 7.48
CA ALA A 17 13.51 -0.99 8.31
C ALA A 17 12.40 -1.07 9.37
N THR A 18 11.18 -1.40 8.94
CA THR A 18 10.02 -1.54 9.80
C THR A 18 10.21 -2.66 10.83
N ALA A 19 10.71 -3.82 10.42
CA ALA A 19 11.01 -4.92 11.33
C ALA A 19 12.04 -4.55 12.40
N THR A 20 13.09 -3.80 12.02
CA THR A 20 14.10 -3.32 12.97
C THR A 20 13.49 -2.37 14.00
N LEU A 21 12.59 -1.48 13.57
CA LEU A 21 11.92 -0.54 14.46
C LEU A 21 10.99 -1.27 15.45
N LEU A 22 10.18 -2.21 14.95
CA LEU A 22 9.29 -3.03 15.78
C LEU A 22 10.06 -3.89 16.81
N ASP A 23 11.14 -4.56 16.39
CA ASP A 23 12.01 -5.32 17.33
C ASP A 23 12.62 -4.39 18.39
N GLY A 24 13.01 -3.17 18.01
CA GLY A 24 13.50 -2.15 18.92
C GLY A 24 12.49 -1.83 20.02
N TYR A 25 11.26 -1.47 19.66
CA TYR A 25 10.20 -1.16 20.63
C TYR A 25 9.85 -2.35 21.52
N TYR A 26 9.74 -3.54 20.92
CA TYR A 26 9.45 -4.77 21.66
C TYR A 26 10.50 -5.04 22.73
N ARG A 27 11.79 -4.93 22.39
CA ARG A 27 12.88 -5.10 23.36
C ARG A 27 12.90 -4.02 24.44
N VAL A 28 12.57 -2.78 24.09
CA VAL A 28 12.46 -1.70 25.08
C VAL A 28 11.34 -2.01 26.08
N ALA A 29 10.18 -2.47 25.62
CA ALA A 29 9.07 -2.87 26.49
C ALA A 29 9.44 -4.06 27.39
N LEU A 30 10.11 -5.08 26.85
CA LEU A 30 10.61 -6.21 27.65
C LEU A 30 11.58 -5.75 28.74
N ARG A 31 12.51 -4.84 28.42
CA ARG A 31 13.46 -4.28 29.41
C ARG A 31 12.76 -3.43 30.48
N ALA A 32 11.58 -2.87 30.17
CA ALA A 32 10.74 -2.15 31.11
C ALA A 32 9.91 -3.10 32.02
N GLY A 33 10.03 -4.42 31.85
CA GLY A 33 9.37 -5.42 32.69
C GLY A 33 7.99 -5.86 32.19
N ASN A 34 7.60 -5.45 30.99
CA ASN A 34 6.38 -5.97 30.38
C ASN A 34 6.52 -7.46 30.05
N ASP A 35 5.45 -8.23 30.24
CA ASP A 35 5.38 -9.58 29.72
C ASP A 35 5.36 -9.56 28.17
N PRO A 36 5.60 -10.69 27.48
CA PRO A 36 5.65 -10.73 26.02
C PRO A 36 4.40 -10.18 25.32
N ALA A 37 3.20 -10.43 25.85
CA ALA A 37 1.96 -9.98 25.23
C ALA A 37 1.75 -8.47 25.39
N GLN A 38 2.10 -7.95 26.57
CA GLN A 38 2.13 -6.51 26.82
C GLN A 38 3.19 -5.83 25.96
N ALA A 39 4.37 -6.43 25.81
CA ALA A 39 5.45 -5.89 24.98
C ALA A 39 5.07 -5.80 23.51
N GLU A 40 4.33 -6.78 22.96
CA GLU A 40 3.75 -6.68 21.61
C GLU A 40 2.76 -5.52 21.47
N THR A 41 1.99 -5.24 22.52
CA THR A 41 1.02 -4.15 22.53
C THR A 41 1.73 -2.81 22.54
N VAL A 42 2.70 -2.63 23.45
CA VAL A 42 3.54 -1.44 23.53
C VAL A 42 4.33 -1.24 22.23
N MET A 43 4.82 -2.31 21.60
CA MET A 43 5.49 -2.27 20.30
C MET A 43 4.62 -1.62 19.22
N LEU A 44 3.38 -2.09 19.05
CA LEU A 44 2.47 -1.55 18.03
C LEU A 44 2.02 -0.13 18.38
N GLN A 45 1.76 0.15 19.65
CA GLN A 45 1.42 1.50 20.10
C GLN A 45 2.56 2.48 19.85
N SER A 46 3.82 2.09 20.12
CA SER A 46 4.98 2.93 19.83
C SER A 46 5.14 3.17 18.32
N TYR A 47 4.90 2.14 17.49
CA TYR A 47 4.95 2.29 16.04
C TYR A 47 3.93 3.29 15.50
N TYR A 48 2.66 3.16 15.89
CA TYR A 48 1.61 4.08 15.45
C TYR A 48 1.61 5.43 16.17
N GLY A 49 2.25 5.50 17.34
CA GLY A 49 2.43 6.70 18.13
C GLY A 49 3.73 7.46 17.83
N ARG A 50 4.50 7.07 16.81
CA ARG A 50 5.80 7.69 16.46
C ARG A 50 6.77 7.72 17.65
N ASP A 51 7.09 6.53 18.15
CA ASP A 51 7.92 6.27 19.34
C ASP A 51 7.21 6.55 20.71
N ASP A 52 6.02 7.17 20.73
CA ASP A 52 5.24 7.39 21.96
C ASP A 52 4.09 6.37 22.10
N PRO A 53 4.19 5.35 22.98
CA PRO A 53 3.14 4.36 23.17
C PRO A 53 1.85 4.95 23.77
N SER A 54 1.92 6.05 24.53
CA SER A 54 0.73 6.69 25.09
C SER A 54 -0.12 7.33 23.98
N LEU A 55 0.54 7.97 23.01
CA LEU A 55 -0.13 8.48 21.82
C LEU A 55 -0.73 7.34 21.00
N GLY A 56 0.02 6.25 20.80
CA GLY A 56 -0.48 5.06 20.12
C GLY A 56 -1.72 4.44 20.77
N ALA A 57 -1.71 4.32 22.09
CA ALA A 57 -2.83 3.81 22.88
C ALA A 57 -4.09 4.70 22.76
N MET A 58 -3.92 6.01 22.62
CA MET A 58 -5.03 6.95 22.44
C MET A 58 -5.73 6.75 21.09
N ILE A 59 -4.97 6.50 20.02
CA ILE A 59 -5.50 6.40 18.65
C ILE A 59 -6.00 4.98 18.34
N LYS A 60 -5.52 3.95 19.04
CA LYS A 60 -5.99 2.54 18.95
C LYS A 60 -5.83 1.87 17.58
N TYR A 61 -4.84 2.31 16.80
CA TYR A 61 -4.55 1.69 15.50
C TYR A 61 -4.08 0.25 15.62
N ASP A 62 -3.39 -0.09 16.71
CA ASP A 62 -2.99 -1.46 17.03
C ASP A 62 -4.20 -2.40 17.12
N GLU A 63 -5.28 -1.97 17.78
CA GLU A 63 -6.52 -2.74 17.85
C GLU A 63 -7.18 -2.91 16.48
N GLN A 64 -7.23 -1.84 15.69
CA GLN A 64 -7.78 -1.89 14.33
C GLN A 64 -7.01 -2.87 13.46
N VAL A 65 -5.69 -2.82 13.49
CA VAL A 65 -4.81 -3.73 12.75
C VAL A 65 -5.06 -5.17 13.18
N ARG A 66 -5.12 -5.46 14.49
CA ARG A 66 -5.42 -6.82 14.98
C ARG A 66 -6.79 -7.32 14.53
N ARG A 67 -7.82 -6.46 14.48
CA ARG A 67 -9.14 -6.82 13.95
C ARG A 67 -9.07 -7.12 12.45
N GLU A 68 -8.40 -6.28 11.67
CA GLU A 68 -8.26 -6.45 10.23
C GLU A 68 -7.41 -7.68 9.89
N THR A 69 -6.34 -7.96 10.63
CA THR A 69 -5.56 -9.21 10.47
C THR A 69 -6.46 -10.43 10.63
N LYS A 70 -7.30 -10.47 11.67
CA LYS A 70 -8.25 -11.59 11.87
C LYS A 70 -9.26 -11.67 10.73
N ARG A 71 -9.81 -10.53 10.28
CA ARG A 71 -10.80 -10.47 9.20
C ARG A 71 -10.21 -10.93 7.85
N LEU A 72 -8.98 -10.55 7.56
CA LEU A 72 -8.31 -10.78 6.28
C LEU A 72 -7.53 -12.10 6.23
N SER A 73 -7.18 -12.71 7.38
CA SER A 73 -6.36 -13.92 7.42
C SER A 73 -6.86 -15.06 6.51
N PRO A 74 -8.16 -15.36 6.42
CA PRO A 74 -8.64 -16.41 5.51
C PRO A 74 -8.46 -16.04 4.03
N MET A 75 -8.65 -14.76 3.69
CA MET A 75 -8.51 -14.27 2.31
C MET A 75 -7.05 -14.22 1.87
N LEU A 76 -6.14 -13.83 2.78
CA LEU A 76 -4.71 -13.81 2.49
C LEU A 76 -4.14 -15.22 2.33
N ALA A 77 -4.66 -16.20 3.07
CA ALA A 77 -4.24 -17.60 2.95
C ALA A 77 -4.57 -18.23 1.59
N SER A 78 -5.63 -17.76 0.91
CA SER A 78 -6.01 -18.22 -0.43
C SER A 78 -5.47 -17.34 -1.57
N LEU A 79 -4.80 -16.23 -1.25
CA LEU A 79 -4.29 -15.30 -2.25
C LEU A 79 -3.06 -15.88 -2.94
N ALA A 80 -3.21 -16.25 -4.22
CA ALA A 80 -2.10 -16.61 -5.08
C ALA A 80 -1.48 -15.33 -5.69
N ILE A 81 -0.20 -15.09 -5.41
CA ILE A 81 0.58 -14.06 -6.10
C ILE A 81 1.09 -14.71 -7.40
N GLY A 82 0.58 -14.24 -8.55
CA GLY A 82 1.04 -14.71 -9.85
C GLY A 82 2.50 -14.35 -10.09
N GLU A 83 3.18 -15.10 -10.96
CA GLU A 83 4.48 -14.66 -11.45
C GLU A 83 4.33 -13.32 -12.19
N PRO A 84 5.30 -12.41 -12.08
CA PRO A 84 5.30 -11.22 -12.90
C PRO A 84 5.24 -11.67 -14.36
N ASP A 85 4.19 -11.26 -15.09
CA ASP A 85 4.17 -11.39 -16.54
C ASP A 85 5.53 -10.89 -17.05
N GLY A 86 6.20 -11.75 -17.81
CA GLY A 86 7.60 -11.57 -18.21
C GLY A 86 7.91 -10.18 -18.77
N PRO A 87 9.20 -9.86 -19.00
CA PRO A 87 9.69 -8.49 -19.18
C PRO A 87 8.74 -7.66 -20.05
N VAL A 88 8.20 -6.58 -19.46
CA VAL A 88 7.37 -5.58 -20.15
C VAL A 88 8.10 -5.20 -21.44
N ARG A 89 7.63 -5.79 -22.53
CA ARG A 89 8.23 -5.58 -23.84
C ARG A 89 7.98 -4.11 -24.19
N PRO A 90 9.00 -3.31 -24.56
CA PRO A 90 8.79 -1.93 -24.97
C PRO A 90 7.76 -1.92 -26.09
N GLY A 91 6.72 -1.09 -25.93
CA GLY A 91 5.50 -1.14 -26.71
C GLY A 91 5.73 -1.23 -28.21
N LYS A 92 5.13 -2.24 -28.85
CA LYS A 92 4.67 -2.08 -30.22
C LYS A 92 3.34 -1.33 -30.15
N GLN A 93 3.29 -0.17 -30.80
CA GLN A 93 2.05 0.56 -31.07
C GLN A 93 0.99 -0.41 -31.62
N PRO A 94 -0.27 -0.34 -31.18
CA PRO A 94 -1.34 -1.07 -31.84
C PRO A 94 -1.52 -0.45 -33.22
N GLN A 95 -1.11 -1.18 -34.26
CA GLN A 95 -1.63 -0.93 -35.59
C GLN A 95 -3.09 -1.37 -35.61
N ASP A 96 -3.88 -0.51 -36.21
CA ASP A 96 -5.31 -0.61 -36.44
C ASP A 96 -5.65 -1.94 -37.14
N GLU A 97 -6.22 -2.89 -36.41
CA GLU A 97 -6.77 -4.11 -37.01
C GLU A 97 -8.14 -4.40 -36.37
N ALA A 98 -9.14 -4.49 -37.25
CA ALA A 98 -10.56 -4.53 -36.92
C ALA A 98 -10.94 -5.75 -36.06
N PRO A 99 -11.97 -5.63 -35.19
CA PRO A 99 -12.33 -6.71 -34.27
C PRO A 99 -13.09 -7.85 -34.97
N PRO A 100 -12.70 -9.13 -34.78
CA PRO A 100 -13.62 -10.23 -34.99
C PRO A 100 -14.54 -10.42 -33.78
N ALA A 101 -15.75 -10.90 -34.07
CA ALA A 101 -16.94 -10.85 -33.24
C ALA A 101 -16.88 -11.61 -31.90
N LEU A 102 -17.67 -11.09 -30.95
CA LEU A 102 -17.99 -11.66 -29.63
C LEU A 102 -18.27 -13.17 -29.67
N ALA A 103 -17.41 -13.95 -29.01
CA ALA A 103 -17.82 -15.20 -28.38
C ALA A 103 -18.13 -14.92 -26.91
N LYS A 104 -19.39 -15.14 -26.54
CA LYS A 104 -19.94 -15.00 -25.20
C LYS A 104 -19.17 -15.88 -24.21
N GLN A 105 -18.37 -15.28 -23.33
CA GLN A 105 -18.04 -15.90 -22.05
C GLN A 105 -18.57 -15.01 -20.93
N SER A 106 -19.69 -15.47 -20.40
CA SER A 106 -20.21 -15.12 -19.08
C SER A 106 -19.07 -15.25 -18.06
N SER A 107 -18.53 -14.12 -17.64
CA SER A 107 -17.81 -14.01 -16.38
C SER A 107 -18.40 -12.80 -15.70
N GLN A 108 -19.19 -13.07 -14.66
CA GLN A 108 -19.61 -12.06 -13.69
C GLN A 108 -18.35 -11.34 -13.25
N THR A 109 -18.16 -10.14 -13.79
CA THR A 109 -17.05 -9.28 -13.47
C THR A 109 -17.31 -8.82 -12.04
N ALA A 110 -16.61 -9.41 -11.07
CA ALA A 110 -16.55 -8.83 -9.73
C ALA A 110 -16.15 -7.37 -9.93
N ALA A 111 -17.06 -6.45 -9.60
CA ALA A 111 -16.82 -5.02 -9.76
C ALA A 111 -15.47 -4.70 -9.11
N ALA A 112 -14.55 -4.17 -9.89
CA ALA A 112 -13.22 -3.85 -9.41
C ALA A 112 -13.36 -3.00 -8.14
N ALA A 113 -12.65 -3.39 -7.07
CA ALA A 113 -12.72 -2.68 -5.80
C ALA A 113 -12.50 -1.18 -6.03
N SER A 114 -13.19 -0.33 -5.27
CA SER A 114 -13.16 1.13 -5.43
C SER A 114 -11.76 1.76 -5.33
N TRP A 115 -10.77 1.01 -4.85
CA TRP A 115 -9.36 1.39 -4.76
C TRP A 115 -8.52 1.00 -5.99
N ASN A 116 -9.05 0.23 -6.93
CA ASN A 116 -8.31 -0.21 -8.13
C ASN A 116 -8.30 0.89 -9.21
N VAL A 117 -7.38 1.84 -9.08
CA VAL A 117 -7.18 2.97 -10.01
C VAL A 117 -6.70 2.52 -11.41
N PHE A 118 -6.25 1.27 -11.55
CA PHE A 118 -5.85 0.69 -12.84
C PHE A 118 -7.03 0.11 -13.63
N SER A 119 -8.15 -0.18 -12.95
CA SER A 119 -9.35 -0.74 -13.60
C SER A 119 -10.19 0.32 -14.33
N SER A 120 -10.08 1.59 -13.93
CA SER A 120 -10.66 2.69 -14.69
C SER A 120 -9.80 2.94 -15.93
N ARG A 121 -10.33 2.63 -17.13
CA ARG A 121 -9.77 3.17 -18.38
C ARG A 121 -9.58 4.67 -18.19
N ARG A 122 -8.34 5.15 -18.30
CA ARG A 122 -8.00 6.57 -18.19
C ARG A 122 -8.84 7.39 -19.17
N GLN A 123 -9.90 8.00 -18.71
CA GLN A 123 -10.58 9.10 -19.39
C GLN A 123 -10.27 10.38 -18.61
N SER A 124 -8.99 10.75 -18.55
CA SER A 124 -8.59 12.06 -18.07
C SER A 124 -8.80 13.06 -19.22
N SER A 125 -9.89 13.83 -19.18
CA SER A 125 -10.03 15.02 -20.00
C SER A 125 -9.29 16.17 -19.33
N VAL A 126 -8.36 16.80 -20.04
CA VAL A 126 -7.66 18.02 -19.59
C VAL A 126 -8.32 19.19 -20.31
N LEU A 127 -8.86 20.14 -19.55
CA LEU A 127 -9.29 21.43 -20.08
C LEU A 127 -8.08 22.37 -20.06
N VAL A 128 -7.59 22.72 -21.25
CA VAL A 128 -6.53 23.72 -21.42
C VAL A 128 -7.20 25.06 -21.73
N PHE A 129 -7.12 26.00 -20.80
CA PHE A 129 -7.46 27.39 -21.06
C PHE A 129 -6.21 28.10 -21.57
N GLN A 130 -6.24 28.58 -22.82
CA GLN A 130 -5.20 29.47 -23.32
C GLN A 130 -5.38 30.83 -22.64
N ASN A 131 -4.33 31.28 -21.94
CA ASN A 131 -4.27 32.62 -21.37
C ASN A 131 -3.38 33.46 -22.29
N ASP A 132 -3.98 34.27 -23.16
CA ASP A 132 -3.25 35.18 -24.08
C ASP A 132 -2.74 36.45 -23.37
N ARG A 133 -2.97 36.58 -22.06
CA ARG A 133 -2.43 37.70 -21.29
C ARG A 133 -1.11 37.31 -20.64
N SER A 134 -0.06 38.04 -21.01
CA SER A 134 1.22 38.04 -20.31
C SER A 134 0.98 38.40 -18.84
N GLU A 135 1.23 37.46 -17.94
CA GLU A 135 1.27 37.72 -16.51
C GLU A 135 2.44 38.67 -16.23
N GLN A 136 2.15 39.81 -15.60
CA GLN A 136 3.17 40.75 -15.15
C GLN A 136 3.90 40.12 -13.96
N SER A 137 5.21 39.92 -14.09
CA SER A 137 6.08 39.49 -12.98
C SER A 137 6.09 40.55 -11.88
N GLU A 138 5.97 40.08 -10.64
CA GLU A 138 6.32 40.82 -9.42
C GLU A 138 7.83 40.80 -9.18
#